data_AF-A0A7J0BKL1-F1
#
_entry.id   AF-A0A7J0BKL1-F1
#
_cell.length_a   1.000
_cell.length_b   1.000
_cell.length_c   1.000
_cell.angle_alpha   90.00
_cell.angle_beta   90.00
_cell.angle_gamma   90.00
#
_symmetry.space_group_name_H-M   'P 1'
#
loop_
_entity.id
_entity.type
_entity.pdbx_description
1 polymer ?
#
loop_
_entity_poly.entity_id
_entity_poly.type
_entity_poly.pdbx_seq_one_letter_code
_entity_poly.pdbx_strand_id
1 'polypeptide(L)'
;MKTQDQIIDSVMERVSTQVADSIKDVISKTVEEALTSNLTRALLESEFYRRLSEDMREGLQSIYKEISTATKKDSNGAEVTTQAATNELFSEASKQLDEVRVTLEEATGKIMDILELQMVLRQKASSHLEDLSKRHSDDKDVQALMSLEDRLNNNLTDIMTHLSFQDLTGQRIKRIIKALQRIESTVLDLYLSTGLIIKAREENPEEDFEALEAKSKQKVSELKGPTRDASQNDVDDLLAQLGLG
;
A
#
# COMPACT_ATOMS: atom_id res chain seq x y z
N MET A 1 51.25 68.31 -37.50
CA MET A 1 51.60 67.06 -36.80
C MET A 1 50.70 66.95 -35.58
N LYS A 2 49.84 65.93 -35.50
CA LYS A 2 49.14 65.65 -34.24
C LYS A 2 50.18 65.12 -33.25
N THR A 3 50.24 65.70 -32.06
CA THR A 3 51.13 65.24 -30.98
C THR A 3 50.75 63.83 -30.57
N GLN A 4 51.75 63.02 -30.23
CA GLN A 4 51.60 61.60 -29.91
C GLN A 4 50.54 61.35 -28.81
N ASP A 5 50.42 62.25 -27.84
CA ASP A 5 49.41 62.20 -26.78
C ASP A 5 47.97 62.34 -27.29
N GLN A 6 47.70 63.22 -28.26
CA GLN A 6 46.35 63.38 -28.83
C GLN A 6 45.89 62.16 -29.63
N ILE A 7 46.83 61.41 -30.20
CA ILE A 7 46.53 60.16 -30.90
C ILE A 7 46.22 59.07 -29.88
N ILE A 8 47.01 58.98 -28.81
CA ILE A 8 46.80 58.01 -27.72
C ILE A 8 45.45 58.22 -27.05
N ASP A 9 45.07 59.47 -26.71
CA ASP A 9 43.78 59.76 -26.09
C ASP A 9 42.60 59.40 -26.99
N SER A 10 42.67 59.71 -28.29
CA SER A 10 41.61 59.36 -29.23
C SER A 10 41.46 57.85 -29.46
N VAL A 11 42.56 57.10 -29.34
CA VAL A 11 42.56 55.63 -29.44
C VAL A 11 42.05 55.04 -28.13
N MET A 12 42.44 55.58 -26.97
CA MET A 12 41.95 55.18 -25.65
C MET A 12 40.43 55.35 -25.54
N GLU A 13 39.92 56.49 -25.99
CA GLU A 13 38.48 56.77 -25.95
C GLU A 13 37.71 55.87 -26.91
N ARG A 14 38.20 55.67 -28.14
CA ARG A 14 37.59 54.73 -29.09
C ARG A 14 37.60 53.29 -28.60
N VAL A 15 38.71 52.83 -28.01
CA VAL A 15 38.82 51.49 -27.44
C VAL A 15 37.90 51.36 -26.23
N SER A 16 37.81 52.37 -25.36
CA SER A 16 36.92 52.35 -24.21
C SER A 16 35.46 52.25 -24.62
N THR A 17 35.01 53.06 -25.57
CA THR A 17 33.63 53.02 -26.09
C THR A 17 33.35 51.70 -26.78
N GLN A 18 34.28 51.21 -27.61
CA GLN A 18 34.09 49.95 -28.33
C GLN A 18 34.13 48.71 -27.44
N VAL A 19 34.93 48.73 -26.38
CA VAL A 19 34.94 47.69 -25.34
C VAL A 19 33.66 47.76 -24.50
N ALA A 20 33.20 48.96 -24.13
CA ALA A 20 31.95 49.13 -23.38
C ALA A 20 30.74 48.61 -24.18
N ASP A 21 30.66 48.94 -25.48
CA ASP A 21 29.60 48.46 -26.36
C ASP A 21 29.69 46.94 -26.56
N SER A 22 30.89 46.40 -26.79
CA SER A 22 31.07 44.94 -26.94
C SER A 22 30.72 44.18 -25.66
N ILE A 23 31.10 44.69 -24.49
CA ILE A 23 30.75 44.08 -23.20
C ILE A 23 29.25 44.13 -22.99
N LYS A 24 28.60 45.26 -23.29
CA LYS A 24 27.14 45.40 -23.16
C LYS A 24 26.40 44.42 -24.07
N ASP A 25 26.88 44.23 -25.29
CA ASP A 25 26.27 43.31 -26.27
C ASP A 25 26.46 41.84 -25.84
N VAL A 26 27.67 41.48 -25.41
CA VAL A 26 27.98 40.13 -24.91
C VAL A 26 27.19 39.82 -23.63
N ILE A 27 27.15 40.73 -22.66
CA ILE A 27 26.37 40.56 -21.42
C ILE A 27 24.89 40.46 -21.73
N SER A 28 24.33 41.33 -22.57
CA SER A 28 22.90 41.28 -22.92
C SER A 28 22.54 39.94 -23.54
N LYS A 29 23.37 39.46 -24.47
CA LYS A 29 23.12 38.20 -25.17
C LYS A 29 23.29 36.98 -24.27
N THR A 30 24.34 36.96 -23.44
CA THR A 30 24.57 35.86 -22.48
C THR A 30 23.50 35.85 -21.38
N VAL A 31 23.05 37.02 -20.91
CA VAL A 31 21.95 37.13 -19.94
C VAL A 31 20.63 36.71 -20.57
N GLU A 32 20.31 37.12 -21.80
CA GLU A 32 19.12 36.67 -22.52
C GLU A 32 19.11 35.15 -22.70
N GLU A 33 20.20 34.57 -23.18
CA GLU A 33 20.34 33.12 -23.39
C GLU A 33 20.25 32.35 -22.06
N ALA A 34 20.91 32.83 -21.01
CA ALA A 34 20.85 32.21 -19.69
C ALA A 34 19.45 32.35 -19.06
N LEU A 35 18.78 33.48 -19.22
CA LEU A 35 17.45 33.73 -18.67
C LEU A 35 16.39 32.90 -19.40
N THR A 36 16.42 32.86 -20.75
CA THR A 36 15.50 32.01 -21.53
C THR A 36 15.75 30.53 -21.27
N SER A 37 17.00 30.08 -21.19
CA SER A 37 17.33 28.69 -20.87
C SER A 37 16.82 28.29 -19.47
N ASN A 38 17.07 29.13 -18.45
CA ASN A 38 16.60 28.86 -17.09
C ASN A 38 15.08 28.94 -16.96
N LEU A 39 14.43 29.94 -17.57
CA LEU A 39 12.96 30.04 -17.57
C LEU A 39 12.32 28.85 -18.27
N THR A 40 12.85 28.44 -19.43
CA THR A 40 12.32 27.28 -20.17
C THR A 40 12.49 26.00 -19.37
N ARG A 41 13.63 25.82 -18.71
CA ARG A 41 13.87 24.68 -17.82
C ARG A 41 12.94 24.67 -16.61
N ALA A 42 12.78 25.80 -15.93
CA ALA A 42 11.87 25.93 -14.79
C ALA A 42 10.41 25.71 -15.19
N LEU A 43 9.99 26.22 -16.35
CA LEU A 43 8.64 25.99 -16.91
C LEU A 43 8.42 24.52 -17.28
N LEU A 44 9.41 23.85 -17.89
CA LEU A 44 9.35 22.43 -18.22
C LEU A 44 9.30 21.55 -16.96
N GLU A 45 10.07 21.86 -15.93
CA GLU A 45 9.97 21.19 -14.62
C GLU A 45 8.57 21.40 -14.04
N SER A 46 8.07 22.62 -14.02
CA SER A 46 6.74 22.94 -13.49
C SER A 46 5.61 22.18 -14.21
N GLU A 47 5.64 22.14 -15.54
CA GLU A 47 4.70 21.38 -16.38
C GLU A 47 4.84 19.87 -16.18
N PHE A 48 6.08 19.35 -16.08
CA PHE A 48 6.35 17.95 -15.81
C PHE A 48 5.78 17.52 -14.45
N TYR A 49 6.00 18.32 -13.40
CA TYR A 49 5.45 18.06 -12.08
C TYR A 49 3.92 18.15 -12.05
N ARG A 50 3.32 19.11 -12.76
CA ARG A 50 1.86 19.24 -12.87
C ARG A 50 1.26 17.98 -13.50
N ARG A 51 1.83 17.53 -14.61
CA ARG A 51 1.38 16.34 -15.32
C ARG A 51 1.61 15.06 -14.52
N LEU A 52 2.76 14.92 -13.86
CA LEU A 52 3.04 13.80 -12.97
C LEU A 52 2.07 13.76 -11.78
N SER A 53 1.72 14.92 -11.22
CA SER A 53 0.74 15.01 -10.13
C SER A 53 -0.67 14.62 -10.59
N GLU A 54 -1.03 14.96 -11.83
CA GLU A 54 -2.32 14.62 -12.44
C GLU A 54 -2.40 13.12 -12.74
N ASP A 55 -1.35 12.53 -13.32
CA ASP A 55 -1.24 11.08 -13.56
C ASP A 55 -1.24 10.28 -12.25
N MET A 56 -0.55 10.75 -11.21
CA MET A 56 -0.59 10.11 -9.89
C MET A 56 -1.98 10.21 -9.26
N ARG A 57 -2.67 11.34 -9.44
CA ARG A 57 -4.05 11.53 -8.96
C ARG A 57 -5.00 10.56 -9.66
N GLU A 58 -4.95 10.48 -10.99
CA GLU A 58 -5.78 9.55 -11.76
C GLU A 58 -5.47 8.09 -11.43
N GLY A 59 -4.20 7.73 -11.29
CA GLY A 59 -3.78 6.38 -10.92
C GLY A 59 -4.29 5.97 -9.53
N LEU A 60 -4.10 6.84 -8.53
CA LEU A 60 -4.62 6.62 -7.17
C LEU A 60 -6.15 6.58 -7.15
N GLN A 61 -6.82 7.42 -7.93
CA GLN A 61 -8.29 7.44 -8.05
C GLN A 61 -8.82 6.20 -8.77
N SER A 62 -8.10 5.68 -9.77
CA SER A 62 -8.44 4.44 -10.46
C SER A 62 -8.29 3.23 -9.55
N ILE A 63 -7.17 3.13 -8.83
CA ILE A 63 -6.93 2.11 -7.80
C ILE A 63 -8.05 2.17 -6.76
N TYR A 64 -8.38 3.36 -6.27
CA TYR A 64 -9.48 3.59 -5.34
C TYR A 64 -10.83 3.09 -5.88
N LYS A 65 -11.15 3.41 -7.13
CA LYS A 65 -12.41 3.03 -7.77
C LYS A 65 -12.50 1.53 -7.97
N GLU A 66 -11.44 0.89 -8.46
CA GLU A 66 -11.38 -0.54 -8.73
C GLU A 66 -11.56 -1.37 -7.44
N ILE A 67 -10.90 -0.96 -6.35
CA ILE A 67 -11.10 -1.55 -5.02
C ILE A 67 -12.55 -1.40 -4.55
N SER A 68 -13.13 -0.20 -4.64
CA SER A 68 -14.52 0.03 -4.19
C SER A 68 -15.54 -0.81 -4.98
N THR A 69 -15.25 -1.08 -6.26
CA THR A 69 -16.14 -1.83 -7.15
C THR A 69 -16.07 -3.33 -6.89
N ALA A 70 -14.88 -3.86 -6.57
CA ALA A 70 -14.69 -5.26 -6.22
C ALA A 70 -15.45 -5.64 -4.94
N THR A 71 -15.53 -4.72 -3.96
CA THR A 71 -16.20 -4.96 -2.67
C THR A 71 -17.72 -4.71 -2.71
N LYS A 72 -18.21 -3.83 -3.61
CA LYS A 72 -19.65 -3.58 -3.81
C LYS A 72 -20.43 -4.76 -4.39
N LYS A 73 -19.76 -5.77 -4.97
CA LYS A 73 -20.43 -6.88 -5.66
C LYS A 73 -21.17 -7.85 -4.72
N ASP A 74 -20.91 -7.79 -3.41
CA ASP A 74 -21.58 -8.61 -2.38
C ASP A 74 -22.62 -7.85 -1.53
N SER A 75 -22.70 -6.52 -1.65
CA SER A 75 -23.65 -5.68 -0.91
C SER A 75 -24.67 -5.05 -1.86
N ASN A 76 -25.91 -5.56 -1.81
CA ASN A 76 -27.03 -5.09 -2.60
C ASN A 76 -27.22 -3.56 -2.47
N GLY A 77 -26.96 -2.84 -3.58
CA GLY A 77 -27.66 -1.64 -3.98
C GLY A 77 -27.70 -0.50 -2.95
N ALA A 78 -26.56 0.10 -2.63
CA ALA A 78 -26.52 1.49 -2.18
C ALA A 78 -25.36 2.21 -2.88
N GLU A 79 -25.66 3.31 -3.57
CA GLU A 79 -24.65 4.26 -4.03
C GLU A 79 -24.00 4.89 -2.80
N VAL A 80 -22.95 4.25 -2.29
CA VAL A 80 -22.09 4.85 -1.28
C VAL A 80 -21.06 5.71 -2.00
N THR A 81 -21.27 7.01 -1.96
CA THR A 81 -20.38 8.08 -2.46
C THR A 81 -19.42 8.60 -1.38
N THR A 82 -19.49 8.11 -0.14
CA THR A 82 -18.67 8.61 0.98
C THR A 82 -17.40 7.76 1.19
N GLN A 83 -16.23 8.39 1.06
CA GLN A 83 -14.91 7.79 1.26
C GLN A 83 -14.61 7.37 2.72
N ALA A 84 -15.38 7.84 3.71
CA ALA A 84 -15.44 7.26 5.04
C ALA A 84 -15.74 5.75 5.02
N ALA A 85 -16.52 5.31 4.02
CA ALA A 85 -16.78 3.89 3.80
C ALA A 85 -15.53 3.11 3.39
N THR A 86 -14.46 3.71 2.84
CA THR A 86 -13.34 2.94 2.25
C THR A 86 -12.24 2.59 3.25
N ASN A 87 -11.93 3.47 4.20
CA ASN A 87 -11.15 3.11 5.39
C ASN A 87 -11.91 2.08 6.23
N GLU A 88 -13.24 2.19 6.31
CA GLU A 88 -14.07 1.12 6.85
C GLU A 88 -13.96 -0.15 6.00
N LEU A 89 -13.97 -0.09 4.65
CA LEU A 89 -13.94 -1.28 3.78
C LEU A 89 -12.61 -2.05 3.82
N PHE A 90 -11.45 -1.39 3.93
CA PHE A 90 -10.16 -2.09 4.05
C PHE A 90 -9.91 -2.66 5.45
N SER A 91 -10.28 -1.88 6.48
CA SER A 91 -10.34 -2.35 7.86
C SER A 91 -11.30 -3.55 7.97
N GLU A 92 -12.46 -3.46 7.33
CA GLU A 92 -13.50 -4.50 7.28
C GLU A 92 -13.03 -5.71 6.46
N ALA A 93 -12.37 -5.56 5.32
CA ALA A 93 -11.81 -6.69 4.57
C ALA A 93 -10.70 -7.40 5.37
N SER A 94 -9.85 -6.64 6.07
CA SER A 94 -8.83 -7.19 6.97
C SER A 94 -9.46 -7.93 8.15
N LYS A 95 -10.55 -7.37 8.70
CA LYS A 95 -11.32 -7.94 9.80
C LYS A 95 -12.08 -9.20 9.36
N GLN A 96 -12.72 -9.19 8.20
CA GLN A 96 -13.37 -10.34 7.59
C GLN A 96 -12.36 -11.46 7.32
N LEU A 97 -11.16 -11.13 6.84
CA LEU A 97 -10.10 -12.13 6.65
C LEU A 97 -9.60 -12.69 8.00
N ASP A 98 -9.58 -11.88 9.06
CA ASP A 98 -9.27 -12.36 10.41
C ASP A 98 -10.41 -13.20 11.01
N GLU A 99 -11.67 -12.84 10.77
CA GLU A 99 -12.85 -13.63 11.15
C GLU A 99 -12.87 -14.98 10.42
N VAL A 100 -12.55 -15.01 9.13
CA VAL A 100 -12.37 -16.26 8.36
C VAL A 100 -11.23 -17.08 8.94
N ARG A 101 -10.11 -16.47 9.33
CA ARG A 101 -9.00 -17.17 9.99
C ARG A 101 -9.44 -17.79 11.31
N VAL A 102 -10.13 -17.04 12.17
CA VAL A 102 -10.64 -17.53 13.46
C VAL A 102 -11.64 -18.66 13.26
N THR A 103 -12.60 -18.48 12.34
CA THR A 103 -13.62 -19.51 12.03
C THR A 103 -12.95 -20.79 11.51
N LEU A 104 -11.90 -20.67 10.70
CA LEU A 104 -11.13 -21.80 10.20
C LEU A 104 -10.36 -22.51 11.33
N GLU A 105 -9.75 -21.76 12.26
CA GLU A 105 -9.10 -22.32 13.45
C GLU A 105 -10.11 -23.07 14.34
N GLU A 106 -11.28 -22.49 14.61
CA GLU A 106 -12.33 -23.14 15.40
C GLU A 106 -12.89 -24.39 14.73
N ALA A 107 -13.15 -24.34 13.42
CA ALA A 107 -13.66 -25.47 12.66
C ALA A 107 -12.66 -26.64 12.66
N THR A 108 -11.37 -26.34 12.47
CA THR A 108 -10.34 -27.38 12.53
C THR A 108 -10.12 -27.91 13.94
N GLY A 109 -10.20 -27.06 14.98
CA GLY A 109 -10.20 -27.52 16.37
C GLY A 109 -11.31 -28.54 16.63
N LYS A 110 -12.54 -28.23 16.23
CA LYS A 110 -13.68 -29.17 16.33
C LYS A 110 -13.45 -30.47 15.56
N ILE A 111 -12.81 -30.40 14.38
CA ILE A 111 -12.46 -31.61 13.61
C ILE A 111 -11.42 -32.44 14.38
N MET A 112 -10.38 -31.83 14.95
CA MET A 112 -9.38 -32.52 15.76
C MET A 112 -10.02 -33.20 16.99
N ASP A 113 -10.91 -32.50 17.70
CA ASP A 113 -11.64 -33.08 18.86
C ASP A 113 -12.43 -34.34 18.46
N ILE A 114 -13.11 -34.30 17.31
CA ILE A 114 -13.87 -35.44 16.78
C ILE A 114 -12.91 -36.58 16.39
N LEU A 115 -11.77 -36.27 15.76
CA LEU A 115 -10.78 -37.27 15.37
C LEU A 115 -10.15 -37.94 16.59
N GLU A 116 -9.81 -37.19 17.64
CA GLU A 116 -9.31 -37.74 18.90
C GLU A 116 -10.32 -38.70 19.55
N LEU A 117 -11.60 -38.30 19.61
CA LEU A 117 -12.66 -39.17 20.08
C LEU A 117 -12.78 -40.45 19.23
N GLN A 118 -12.69 -40.33 17.90
CA GLN A 118 -12.70 -41.47 17.01
C GLN A 118 -11.51 -42.40 17.21
N MET A 119 -10.31 -41.87 17.46
CA MET A 119 -9.13 -42.68 17.78
C MET A 119 -9.34 -43.49 19.07
N VAL A 120 -9.91 -42.89 20.12
CA VAL A 120 -10.23 -43.60 21.38
C VAL A 120 -11.27 -44.71 21.16
N LEU A 121 -12.34 -44.41 20.41
CA LEU A 121 -13.38 -45.41 20.10
C LEU A 121 -12.82 -46.56 19.26
N ARG A 122 -11.96 -46.25 18.30
CA ARG A 122 -11.32 -47.25 17.45
C ARG A 122 -10.30 -48.09 18.21
N GLN A 123 -9.56 -47.52 19.16
CA GLN A 123 -8.70 -48.31 20.04
C GLN A 123 -9.50 -49.41 20.76
N LYS A 124 -10.70 -49.07 21.27
CA LYS A 124 -11.61 -50.06 21.89
C LYS A 124 -12.11 -51.09 20.86
N ALA A 125 -12.48 -50.66 19.66
CA ALA A 125 -12.93 -51.55 18.59
C ALA A 125 -11.82 -52.51 18.15
N SER A 126 -10.58 -52.03 18.04
CA SER A 126 -9.39 -52.81 17.71
C SER A 126 -9.12 -53.88 18.77
N SER A 127 -9.22 -53.55 20.06
CA SER A 127 -9.12 -54.53 21.15
C SER A 127 -10.19 -55.63 21.07
N HIS A 128 -11.45 -55.27 20.75
CA HIS A 128 -12.51 -56.27 20.55
C HIS A 128 -12.28 -57.14 19.30
N LEU A 129 -11.76 -56.56 18.22
CA LEU A 129 -11.38 -57.28 17.00
C LEU A 129 -10.22 -58.25 17.25
N GLU A 130 -9.23 -57.84 18.05
CA GLU A 130 -8.11 -58.70 18.42
C GLU A 130 -8.58 -59.91 19.26
N ASP A 131 -9.50 -59.69 20.21
CA ASP A 131 -10.12 -60.76 20.99
C ASP A 131 -10.98 -61.70 20.13
N LEU A 132 -11.68 -61.17 19.13
CA LEU A 132 -12.45 -61.95 18.16
C LEU A 132 -11.52 -62.79 17.27
N SER A 133 -10.44 -62.19 16.78
CA SER A 133 -9.42 -62.85 15.95
C SER A 133 -8.76 -64.02 16.67
N LYS A 134 -8.47 -63.88 17.97
CA LYS A 134 -7.96 -64.99 18.80
C LYS A 134 -8.92 -66.20 18.87
N ARG A 135 -10.23 -65.98 18.71
CA ARG A 135 -11.26 -67.04 18.76
C ARG A 135 -11.59 -67.60 17.38
N HIS A 136 -11.38 -66.83 16.32
CA HIS A 136 -11.76 -67.13 14.94
C HIS A 136 -10.61 -66.84 13.97
N SER A 137 -9.42 -67.39 14.24
CA SER A 137 -8.17 -67.05 13.55
C SER A 137 -8.17 -67.35 12.05
N ASP A 138 -8.92 -68.39 11.63
CA ASP A 138 -9.04 -68.83 10.23
C ASP A 138 -10.23 -68.17 9.49
N ASP A 139 -10.99 -67.31 10.17
CA ASP A 139 -12.13 -66.63 9.56
C ASP A 139 -11.66 -65.47 8.67
N LYS A 140 -11.92 -65.60 7.37
CA LYS A 140 -11.53 -64.61 6.36
C LYS A 140 -12.20 -63.26 6.57
N ASP A 141 -13.43 -63.23 7.09
CA ASP A 141 -14.15 -61.99 7.33
C ASP A 141 -13.56 -61.25 8.53
N VAL A 142 -13.10 -61.97 9.54
CA VAL A 142 -12.39 -61.40 10.70
C VAL A 142 -11.04 -60.80 10.30
N GLN A 143 -10.26 -61.52 9.48
CA GLN A 143 -9.00 -60.98 8.95
C GLN A 143 -9.23 -59.76 8.04
N ALA A 144 -10.29 -59.76 7.23
CA ALA A 144 -10.66 -58.62 6.40
C ALA A 144 -11.04 -57.40 7.27
N LEU A 145 -11.82 -57.59 8.34
CA LEU A 145 -12.18 -56.52 9.28
C LEU A 145 -10.97 -55.93 10.00
N MET A 146 -10.01 -56.75 10.44
CA MET A 146 -8.75 -56.26 11.02
C MET A 146 -7.97 -55.39 10.04
N SER A 147 -7.83 -55.82 8.79
CA SER A 147 -7.11 -55.06 7.76
C SER A 147 -7.79 -53.71 7.44
N LEU A 148 -9.13 -53.66 7.51
CA LEU A 148 -9.89 -52.41 7.35
C LEU A 148 -9.70 -51.49 8.54
N GLU A 149 -9.67 -52.04 9.76
CA GLU A 149 -9.41 -51.29 10.99
C GLU A 149 -8.03 -50.64 10.93
N ASP A 150 -6.97 -51.39 10.61
CA ASP A 150 -5.60 -50.87 10.47
C ASP A 150 -5.52 -49.72 9.45
N ARG A 151 -6.17 -49.88 8.29
CA ARG A 151 -6.19 -48.84 7.25
C ARG A 151 -6.91 -47.59 7.72
N LEU A 152 -8.03 -47.73 8.44
CA LEU A 152 -8.72 -46.59 9.04
C LEU A 152 -7.84 -45.88 10.08
N ASN A 153 -6.99 -46.62 10.80
CA ASN A 153 -6.10 -46.04 11.82
C ASN A 153 -5.03 -45.16 11.19
N ASN A 154 -4.41 -45.69 10.15
CA ASN A 154 -3.39 -44.97 9.39
C ASN A 154 -3.98 -43.71 8.76
N ASN A 155 -5.16 -43.83 8.13
CA ASN A 155 -5.83 -42.68 7.53
C ASN A 155 -6.15 -41.57 8.55
N LEU A 156 -6.61 -41.92 9.76
CA LEU A 156 -6.89 -40.93 10.80
C LEU A 156 -5.61 -40.25 11.30
N THR A 157 -4.54 -41.01 11.44
CA THR A 157 -3.22 -40.50 11.82
C THR A 157 -2.67 -39.54 10.75
N ASP A 158 -2.84 -39.87 9.48
CA ASP A 158 -2.46 -39.01 8.35
C ASP A 158 -3.29 -37.72 8.33
N ILE A 159 -4.60 -37.80 8.55
CA ILE A 159 -5.47 -36.62 8.63
C ILE A 159 -5.04 -35.72 9.79
N MET A 160 -4.80 -36.26 10.99
CA MET A 160 -4.31 -35.49 12.14
C MET A 160 -2.97 -34.80 11.84
N THR A 161 -2.07 -35.50 11.15
CA THR A 161 -0.78 -34.94 10.72
C THR A 161 -0.99 -33.78 9.75
N HIS A 162 -1.87 -33.92 8.75
CA HIS A 162 -2.18 -32.86 7.81
C HIS A 162 -2.82 -31.63 8.48
N LEU A 163 -3.75 -31.84 9.41
CA LEU A 163 -4.39 -30.76 10.15
C LEU A 163 -3.41 -30.04 11.09
N SER A 164 -2.36 -30.72 11.59
CA SER A 164 -1.33 -30.07 12.40
C SER A 164 -0.55 -28.96 11.65
N PHE A 165 -0.47 -29.04 10.31
CA PHE A 165 0.14 -27.98 9.48
C PHE A 165 -0.77 -26.77 9.26
N GLN A 166 -2.03 -26.81 9.70
CA GLN A 166 -2.95 -25.69 9.59
C GLN A 166 -2.48 -24.47 10.39
N ASP A 167 -1.81 -24.66 11.53
CA ASP A 167 -1.23 -23.54 12.31
C ASP A 167 -0.30 -22.68 11.43
N LEU A 168 0.52 -23.32 10.58
CA LEU A 168 1.38 -22.62 9.64
C LEU A 168 0.58 -21.81 8.59
N THR A 169 -0.58 -22.34 8.17
CA THR A 169 -1.50 -21.65 7.26
C THR A 169 -2.15 -20.45 7.95
N GLY A 170 -2.60 -20.59 9.20
CA GLY A 170 -3.13 -19.50 10.03
C GLY A 170 -2.10 -18.38 10.22
N GLN A 171 -0.85 -18.73 10.52
CA GLN A 171 0.25 -17.78 10.60
C GLN A 171 0.53 -17.07 9.27
N ARG A 172 0.45 -17.78 8.14
CA ARG A 172 0.66 -17.19 6.80
C ARG A 172 -0.44 -16.20 6.45
N ILE A 173 -1.71 -16.53 6.73
CA ILE A 173 -2.85 -15.62 6.56
C ILE A 173 -2.66 -14.38 7.45
N LYS A 174 -2.25 -14.54 8.71
CA LYS A 174 -1.96 -13.43 9.62
C LYS A 174 -0.88 -12.48 9.09
N ARG A 175 0.15 -13.00 8.42
CA ARG A 175 1.18 -12.17 7.76
C ARG A 175 0.62 -11.42 6.56
N ILE A 176 -0.25 -12.05 5.76
CA ILE A 176 -0.92 -11.42 4.62
C ILE A 176 -1.82 -10.27 5.10
N ILE A 177 -2.62 -10.48 6.15
CA ILE A 177 -3.45 -9.43 6.77
C ILE A 177 -2.57 -8.23 7.18
N LYS A 178 -1.46 -8.47 7.89
CA LYS A 178 -0.53 -7.40 8.29
C LYS A 178 0.09 -6.66 7.11
N ALA A 179 0.39 -7.36 6.01
CA ALA A 179 0.93 -6.74 4.81
C ALA A 179 -0.11 -5.84 4.13
N LEU A 180 -1.38 -6.28 4.04
CA LEU A 180 -2.48 -5.49 3.51
C LEU A 180 -2.71 -4.22 4.34
N GLN A 181 -2.73 -4.31 5.67
CA GLN A 181 -2.83 -3.16 6.57
C GLN A 181 -1.68 -2.15 6.39
N ARG A 182 -0.49 -2.63 6.06
CA ARG A 182 0.66 -1.74 5.80
C ARG A 182 0.56 -1.06 4.44
N ILE A 183 0.08 -1.76 3.42
CA ILE A 183 -0.19 -1.20 2.10
C ILE A 183 -1.25 -0.11 2.21
N GLU A 184 -2.33 -0.37 2.95
CA GLU A 184 -3.39 0.60 3.24
C GLU A 184 -2.82 1.89 3.85
N SER A 185 -2.05 1.79 4.95
CA SER A 185 -1.45 2.98 5.56
C SER A 185 -0.57 3.75 4.58
N THR A 186 0.22 3.04 3.77
CA THR A 186 1.17 3.66 2.83
C THR A 186 0.43 4.38 1.70
N VAL A 187 -0.63 3.79 1.15
CA VAL A 187 -1.44 4.40 0.10
C VAL A 187 -2.18 5.63 0.65
N LEU A 188 -2.73 5.54 1.86
CA LEU A 188 -3.37 6.69 2.52
C LEU A 188 -2.38 7.81 2.82
N ASP A 189 -1.20 7.48 3.34
CA ASP A 189 -0.12 8.44 3.59
C ASP A 189 0.28 9.17 2.32
N LEU A 190 0.50 8.42 1.24
CA LEU A 190 0.85 8.97 -0.07
C LEU A 190 -0.26 9.87 -0.62
N TYR A 191 -1.51 9.46 -0.48
CA TYR A 191 -2.65 10.22 -0.95
C TYR A 191 -2.81 11.54 -0.19
N LEU A 192 -2.78 11.50 1.15
CA LEU A 192 -2.86 12.70 2.00
C LEU A 192 -1.67 13.62 1.77
N SER A 193 -0.45 13.08 1.69
CA SER A 193 0.74 13.90 1.47
C SER A 193 0.69 14.60 0.13
N THR A 194 0.26 13.90 -0.93
CA THR A 194 0.16 14.42 -2.28
C THR A 194 -0.95 15.48 -2.37
N GLY A 195 -2.11 15.22 -1.79
CA GLY A 195 -3.21 16.20 -1.72
C GLY A 195 -2.77 17.49 -1.02
N LEU A 196 -2.13 17.37 0.16
CA LEU A 196 -1.61 18.52 0.91
C LEU A 196 -0.55 19.32 0.15
N ILE A 197 0.35 18.65 -0.58
CA ILE A 197 1.38 19.31 -1.41
C ILE A 197 0.73 20.09 -2.56
N ILE A 198 -0.29 19.50 -3.21
CA ILE A 198 -1.01 20.15 -4.31
C ILE A 198 -1.72 21.40 -3.81
N LYS A 199 -2.46 21.33 -2.70
CA LYS A 199 -3.18 22.47 -2.14
C LYS A 199 -2.24 23.59 -1.70
N ALA A 200 -1.15 23.25 -1.04
CA ALA A 200 -0.18 24.23 -0.59
C ALA A 200 0.54 24.92 -1.77
N ARG A 201 0.67 24.23 -2.92
CA ARG A 201 1.19 24.82 -4.16
C ARG A 201 0.17 25.69 -4.91
N GLU A 202 -1.12 25.35 -4.85
CA GLU A 202 -2.19 26.21 -5.36
C GLU A 202 -2.32 27.51 -4.54
N GLU A 203 -2.18 27.41 -3.22
CA GLU A 203 -2.22 28.56 -2.31
C GLU A 203 -0.94 29.41 -2.37
N ASN A 204 0.24 28.79 -2.58
CA ASN A 204 1.54 29.48 -2.69
C ASN A 204 2.44 28.86 -3.79
N PRO A 205 2.37 29.38 -5.03
CA PRO A 205 3.14 28.84 -6.17
C PRO A 205 4.66 29.01 -6.08
N GLU A 206 5.15 29.88 -5.19
CA GLU A 206 6.57 30.24 -5.05
C GLU A 206 7.29 29.50 -3.89
N GLU A 207 6.60 28.68 -3.08
CA GLU A 207 7.26 27.89 -2.03
C GLU A 207 8.06 26.71 -2.60
N ASP A 208 9.21 26.46 -1.98
CA ASP A 208 10.11 25.36 -2.35
C ASP A 208 9.50 23.98 -2.04
N PHE A 209 9.69 23.04 -2.96
CA PHE A 209 9.06 21.71 -2.93
C PHE A 209 9.50 20.87 -1.73
N GLU A 210 10.78 20.94 -1.35
CA GLU A 210 11.29 20.22 -0.17
C GLU A 210 10.65 20.75 1.13
N ALA A 211 10.42 22.07 1.22
CA ALA A 211 9.77 22.69 2.36
C ALA A 211 8.27 22.33 2.44
N LEU A 212 7.60 22.25 1.29
CA LEU A 212 6.20 21.82 1.16
C LEU A 212 6.03 20.34 1.52
N GLU A 213 6.93 19.46 1.07
CA GLU A 213 6.91 18.03 1.39
C GLU A 213 7.13 17.80 2.90
N ALA A 214 8.07 18.53 3.52
CA ALA A 214 8.33 18.46 4.95
C ALA A 214 7.12 18.92 5.78
N LYS A 215 6.50 20.05 5.43
CA LYS A 215 5.27 20.55 6.08
C LYS A 215 4.09 19.58 5.89
N SER A 216 3.97 18.99 4.71
CA SER A 216 2.92 18.01 4.39
C SER A 216 3.06 16.75 5.23
N LYS A 217 4.26 16.16 5.31
CA LYS A 217 4.53 14.98 6.17
C LYS A 217 4.28 15.28 7.65
N GLN A 218 4.65 16.47 8.12
CA GLN A 218 4.39 16.88 9.49
C GLN A 218 2.88 16.99 9.76
N LYS A 219 2.11 17.64 8.87
CA LYS A 219 0.65 17.72 8.98
C LYS A 219 -0.02 16.35 8.95
N VAL A 220 0.38 15.45 8.04
CA VAL A 220 -0.13 14.07 8.02
C VAL A 220 0.13 13.36 9.35
N SER A 221 1.31 13.55 9.94
CA SER A 221 1.66 12.96 11.24
C SER A 221 0.85 13.56 12.40
N GLU A 222 0.56 14.86 12.37
CA GLU A 222 -0.25 15.56 13.37
C GLU A 222 -1.72 15.14 13.28
N LEU A 223 -2.24 14.98 12.06
CA LEU A 223 -3.59 14.48 11.78
C LEU A 223 -3.77 13.00 12.15
N LYS A 224 -2.69 12.21 12.17
CA LYS A 224 -2.73 10.80 12.55
C LYS A 224 -2.61 10.55 14.05
N GLY A 225 -1.96 11.43 14.81
CA GLY A 225 -1.82 11.36 16.27
C GLY A 225 -1.22 10.04 16.85
N PRO A 226 -0.88 9.97 18.15
CA PRO A 226 -0.40 8.73 18.79
C PRO A 226 -1.53 7.73 19.11
N THR A 227 -2.78 8.09 18.81
CA THR A 227 -3.97 7.26 19.02
C THR A 227 -4.67 7.20 17.68
N ARG A 228 -5.06 6.01 17.20
CA ARG A 228 -5.83 5.77 15.95
C ARG A 228 -7.24 6.43 15.94
N ASP A 229 -7.48 7.37 16.85
CA ASP A 229 -8.70 8.15 17.10
C ASP A 229 -8.52 9.64 16.77
N ALA A 230 -7.35 10.06 16.25
CA ALA A 230 -7.23 11.41 15.67
C ALA A 230 -8.27 11.55 14.56
N SER A 231 -9.15 12.53 14.75
CA SER A 231 -10.55 12.37 14.40
C SER A 231 -10.70 12.16 12.90
N GLN A 232 -11.37 11.08 12.51
CA GLN A 232 -11.77 10.79 11.14
C GLN A 232 -12.29 12.07 10.44
N ASN A 233 -13.01 12.90 11.20
CA ASN A 233 -13.52 14.21 10.80
C ASN A 233 -12.44 15.21 10.34
N ASP A 234 -11.27 15.29 10.98
CA ASP A 234 -10.19 16.22 10.61
C ASP A 234 -9.50 15.79 9.30
N VAL A 235 -9.41 14.48 9.06
CA VAL A 235 -8.94 13.91 7.79
C VAL A 235 -10.00 14.12 6.71
N ASP A 236 -11.28 13.90 7.03
CA ASP A 236 -12.42 14.08 6.13
C ASP A 236 -12.57 15.55 5.70
N ASP A 237 -12.41 16.51 6.62
CA ASP A 237 -12.42 17.94 6.34
C ASP A 237 -11.26 18.36 5.42
N LEU A 238 -10.09 17.75 5.58
CA LEU A 238 -8.94 17.99 4.72
C LEU A 238 -9.15 17.45 3.31
N LEU A 239 -9.78 16.28 3.18
CA LEU A 239 -10.14 15.68 1.90
C LEU A 239 -11.27 16.43 1.20
N ALA A 240 -12.26 16.93 1.94
CA ALA A 240 -13.30 17.81 1.42
C ALA A 240 -12.73 19.13 0.90
N GLN A 241 -11.78 19.71 1.63
CA GLN A 241 -11.06 20.93 1.21
C GLN A 241 -10.14 20.74 -0.01
N LEU A 242 -9.82 19.49 -0.37
CA LEU A 242 -9.07 19.13 -1.57
C LEU A 242 -9.98 18.94 -2.81
N GLY A 243 -11.28 19.27 -2.69
CA GLY A 243 -12.23 19.25 -3.80
C GLY A 243 -12.74 17.86 -4.17
N LEU A 244 -12.66 16.91 -3.22
CA LEU A 244 -12.96 15.50 -3.44
C LEU A 244 -14.03 14.95 -2.48
N GLY A 245 -14.73 15.83 -1.75
CA GLY A 245 -15.89 15.50 -0.90
C GLY A 245 -17.22 15.46 -1.65
#